data_AF-B7X573-F1
#
_entry.id   AF-B7X573-F1
#
_cell.length_a   1.000
_cell.length_b   1.000
_cell.length_c   1.000
_cell.angle_alpha   90.00
_cell.angle_beta   90.00
_cell.angle_gamma   90.00
#
_symmetry.space_group_name_H-M   'P 1'
#
loop_
_entity.id
_entity.type
_entity.pdbx_description
1 polymer ?
#
loop_
_entity_poly.entity_id
_entity_poly.type
_entity_poly.pdbx_seq_one_letter_code
_entity_poly.pdbx_strand_id
1 'polypeptide(L)'
;MIPPSVPLVIYAVLTQESIGKLFMAAIIPGIIAMLGYMLVIRIVITLNPSAGPAGPKVPFAATLRSLVGVIPIVLVFLVVIIGIYGGWANPTEAASIGAACCGILAVITGGMRMEGLVKSLLGTAEVTALILLVLLGADMLNSGLVVTQMPAELANWVKESGLPPLSVMFAILLIYIFLGCVMDSLAMILLTIPIFYPVVMGLDFWGMSQGDKSIWFGILALMVVEIGLVHPPVGMNIYIINSLAKDVPLKETFKGVMPFLVSDLLRILLLVFFPIITLYLVRTFGN
;
A
#
# COMPACT_ATOMS: atom_id res chain seq x y z
N MET A 1 1.72 -0.05 -1.46
CA MET A 1 1.55 -1.46 -0.99
C MET A 1 2.83 -2.31 -0.99
N ILE A 2 3.57 -2.49 -2.11
CA ILE A 2 4.81 -3.29 -2.11
C ILE A 2 5.94 -2.50 -1.40
N PRO A 3 6.79 -3.12 -0.57
CA PRO A 3 7.90 -2.42 0.09
C PRO A 3 8.86 -1.74 -0.89
N PRO A 4 9.40 -0.55 -0.56
CA PRO A 4 9.12 0.27 0.63
C PRO A 4 7.77 1.02 0.52
N SER A 5 6.96 1.02 1.59
CA SER A 5 5.60 1.60 1.59
C SER A 5 5.35 2.42 2.86
N VAL A 6 5.39 3.76 2.76
CA VAL A 6 5.18 4.67 3.91
C VAL A 6 3.86 4.42 4.65
N PRO A 7 2.70 4.31 3.97
CA PRO A 7 1.43 4.03 4.65
C PRO A 7 1.44 2.76 5.51
N LEU A 8 2.22 1.75 5.07
CA LEU A 8 2.30 0.44 5.73
C LEU A 8 3.18 0.51 6.99
N VAL A 9 4.25 1.29 6.92
CA VAL A 9 5.10 1.61 8.09
C VAL A 9 4.29 2.39 9.12
N ILE A 10 3.49 3.36 8.69
CA ILE A 10 2.66 4.16 9.60
C ILE A 10 1.61 3.28 10.28
N TYR A 11 0.92 2.42 9.53
CA TYR A 11 0.03 1.41 10.13
C TYR A 11 0.76 0.58 11.19
N ALA A 12 1.93 0.04 10.87
CA ALA A 12 2.73 -0.78 11.78
C ALA A 12 3.07 -0.04 13.08
N VAL A 13 3.41 1.25 12.99
CA VAL A 13 3.71 2.09 14.16
C VAL A 13 2.45 2.33 15.00
N LEU A 14 1.31 2.63 14.37
CA LEU A 14 0.04 2.86 15.10
C LEU A 14 -0.46 1.60 15.80
N THR A 15 -0.33 0.45 15.16
CA THR A 15 -0.80 -0.84 15.71
C THR A 15 0.26 -1.59 16.51
N GLN A 16 1.48 -1.02 16.62
CA GLN A 16 2.65 -1.64 17.27
C GLN A 16 2.99 -3.02 16.71
N GLU A 17 2.83 -3.19 15.40
CA GLU A 17 3.13 -4.43 14.68
C GLU A 17 4.52 -4.45 14.07
N SER A 18 5.02 -5.64 13.76
CA SER A 18 6.26 -5.79 13.01
C SER A 18 6.10 -5.33 11.56
N ILE A 19 6.81 -4.27 11.19
CA ILE A 19 6.92 -3.78 9.81
C ILE A 19 7.38 -4.92 8.88
N GLY A 20 8.33 -5.76 9.33
CA GLY A 20 8.82 -6.90 8.55
C GLY A 20 7.71 -7.92 8.24
N LYS A 21 6.85 -8.23 9.21
CA LYS A 21 5.71 -9.14 8.98
C LYS A 21 4.69 -8.54 8.02
N LEU A 22 4.40 -7.26 8.12
CA LEU A 22 3.52 -6.56 7.19
C LEU A 22 4.10 -6.51 5.76
N PHE A 23 5.42 -6.30 5.64
CA PHE A 23 6.10 -6.36 4.35
C PHE A 23 6.02 -7.76 3.72
N MET A 24 6.17 -8.83 4.52
CA MET A 24 5.97 -10.20 4.03
C MET A 24 4.54 -10.43 3.56
N ALA A 25 3.58 -9.98 4.38
CA ALA A 25 2.16 -10.13 4.09
C ALA A 25 1.73 -9.42 2.81
N ALA A 26 2.40 -8.32 2.44
CA ALA A 26 2.10 -7.54 1.23
C ALA A 26 2.62 -8.19 -0.08
N ILE A 27 3.57 -9.12 -0.02
CA ILE A 27 4.21 -9.68 -1.23
C ILE A 27 3.22 -10.44 -2.10
N ILE A 28 2.53 -11.46 -1.55
CA ILE A 28 1.59 -12.28 -2.32
C ILE A 28 0.44 -11.42 -2.88
N PRO A 29 -0.25 -10.57 -2.08
CA PRO A 29 -1.21 -9.59 -2.58
C PRO A 29 -0.66 -8.69 -3.69
N GLY A 30 0.62 -8.32 -3.62
CA GLY A 30 1.32 -7.54 -4.65
C GLY A 30 1.50 -8.29 -5.96
N ILE A 31 1.90 -9.57 -5.88
CA ILE A 31 2.01 -10.44 -7.06
C ILE A 31 0.63 -10.66 -7.69
N ILE A 32 -0.41 -10.89 -6.87
CA ILE A 32 -1.79 -11.04 -7.36
C ILE A 32 -2.25 -9.76 -8.08
N ALA A 33 -1.93 -8.58 -7.53
CA ALA A 33 -2.24 -7.31 -8.18
C ALA A 33 -1.53 -7.17 -9.53
N MET A 34 -0.23 -7.47 -9.58
CA MET A 34 0.56 -7.44 -10.82
C MET A 34 -0.04 -8.35 -11.89
N LEU A 35 -0.35 -9.60 -11.55
CA LEU A 35 -0.96 -10.55 -12.47
C LEU A 35 -2.36 -10.12 -12.90
N GLY A 36 -3.15 -9.56 -11.98
CA GLY A 36 -4.47 -8.98 -12.27
C GLY A 36 -4.38 -7.85 -13.28
N TYR A 37 -3.46 -6.91 -13.09
CA TYR A 37 -3.24 -5.79 -14.02
C TYR A 37 -2.75 -6.27 -15.39
N MET A 38 -1.83 -7.24 -15.44
CA MET A 38 -1.40 -7.85 -16.71
C MET A 38 -2.56 -8.53 -17.45
N LEU A 39 -3.45 -9.21 -16.71
CA LEU A 39 -4.64 -9.84 -17.26
C LEU A 39 -5.62 -8.79 -17.79
N VAL A 40 -5.87 -7.73 -17.03
CA VAL A 40 -6.73 -6.60 -17.45
C VAL A 40 -6.19 -5.98 -18.74
N ILE A 41 -4.89 -5.67 -18.79
CA ILE A 41 -4.24 -5.13 -20.01
C ILE A 41 -4.44 -6.07 -21.20
N ARG A 42 -4.22 -7.37 -21.02
CA ARG A 42 -4.42 -8.37 -22.08
C ARG A 42 -5.88 -8.42 -22.55
N ILE A 43 -6.85 -8.38 -21.64
CA ILE A 43 -8.28 -8.38 -21.97
C ILE A 43 -8.64 -7.10 -22.75
N VAL A 44 -8.19 -5.93 -22.28
CA VAL A 44 -8.49 -4.65 -22.94
C VAL A 44 -7.91 -4.59 -24.35
N ILE A 45 -6.65 -5.01 -24.55
CA ILE A 45 -6.00 -5.01 -25.87
C ILE A 45 -6.61 -6.06 -26.81
N THR A 46 -7.03 -7.23 -26.29
CA THR A 46 -7.68 -8.24 -27.14
C THR A 46 -9.08 -7.84 -27.58
N LEU A 47 -9.83 -7.14 -26.74
CA LEU A 47 -11.14 -6.58 -27.09
C LEU A 47 -11.04 -5.34 -27.97
N ASN A 48 -10.02 -4.51 -27.76
CA ASN A 48 -9.76 -3.32 -28.54
C ASN A 48 -8.27 -3.23 -28.95
N PRO A 49 -7.88 -3.83 -30.09
CA PRO A 49 -6.50 -3.82 -30.55
C PRO A 49 -5.93 -2.41 -30.80
N SER A 50 -6.78 -1.40 -31.04
CA SER A 50 -6.32 -0.03 -31.22
C SER A 50 -5.92 0.65 -29.91
N ALA A 51 -6.28 0.09 -28.75
CA ALA A 51 -5.87 0.59 -27.44
C ALA A 51 -4.40 0.28 -27.11
N GLY A 52 -3.78 -0.66 -27.84
CA GLY A 52 -2.37 -1.03 -27.67
C GLY A 52 -1.78 -1.52 -28.99
N PRO A 53 -1.56 -0.64 -29.98
CA PRO A 53 -1.03 -1.03 -31.27
C PRO A 53 0.36 -1.65 -31.12
N ALA A 54 0.64 -2.70 -31.87
CA ALA A 54 1.92 -3.39 -31.80
C ALA A 54 3.06 -2.45 -32.21
N GLY A 55 3.98 -2.19 -31.28
CA GLY A 55 5.21 -1.47 -31.56
C GLY A 55 6.17 -2.26 -32.47
N PRO A 56 7.22 -1.62 -32.99
CA PRO A 56 8.24 -2.31 -33.78
C PRO A 56 8.88 -3.44 -32.97
N LYS A 57 9.12 -4.59 -33.63
CA LYS A 57 9.76 -5.75 -32.98
C LYS A 57 11.16 -5.35 -32.50
N VAL A 58 11.36 -5.40 -31.19
CA VAL A 58 12.68 -5.16 -30.59
C VAL A 58 13.45 -6.48 -30.54
N PRO A 59 14.72 -6.53 -30.97
CA PRO A 59 15.55 -7.73 -30.84
C PRO A 59 15.68 -8.13 -29.36
N PHE A 60 15.60 -9.43 -29.07
CA PHE A 60 15.69 -9.96 -27.71
C PHE A 60 16.94 -9.47 -26.95
N ALA A 61 18.07 -9.32 -27.66
CA ALA A 61 19.30 -8.78 -27.10
C ALA A 61 19.17 -7.32 -26.61
N ALA A 62 18.39 -6.49 -27.32
CA ALA A 62 18.12 -5.12 -26.89
C ALA A 62 17.16 -5.11 -25.69
N THR A 63 16.16 -6.00 -25.64
CA THR A 63 15.30 -6.18 -24.46
C THR A 63 16.10 -6.59 -23.23
N LEU A 64 17.04 -7.53 -23.36
CA LEU A 64 17.88 -7.98 -22.25
C LEU A 64 18.83 -6.87 -21.78
N ARG A 65 19.36 -6.07 -22.71
CA ARG A 65 20.18 -4.90 -22.37
C ARG A 65 19.37 -3.82 -21.62
N SER A 66 18.10 -3.62 -21.96
CA SER A 66 17.21 -2.71 -21.21
C SER A 66 16.94 -3.18 -19.78
N LEU A 67 16.87 -4.49 -19.54
CA LEU A 67 16.70 -5.05 -18.19
C LEU A 67 17.90 -4.74 -17.29
N VAL A 68 19.11 -4.62 -17.85
CA VAL A 68 20.31 -4.25 -17.09
C VAL A 68 20.16 -2.89 -16.39
N GLY A 69 19.41 -1.95 -16.98
CA GLY A 69 19.14 -0.64 -16.38
C GLY A 69 18.30 -0.70 -15.10
N VAL A 70 17.56 -1.79 -14.87
CA VAL A 70 16.70 -1.99 -13.70
C VAL A 70 17.41 -2.74 -12.57
N ILE A 71 18.53 -3.42 -12.88
CA ILE A 71 19.32 -4.19 -11.91
C ILE A 71 19.65 -3.39 -10.64
N PRO A 72 20.07 -2.11 -10.70
CA PRO A 72 20.39 -1.38 -9.49
C PRO A 72 19.21 -1.22 -8.53
N ILE A 73 18.00 -0.99 -9.07
CA ILE A 73 16.78 -0.87 -8.25
C ILE A 73 16.42 -2.22 -7.63
N VAL A 74 16.55 -3.31 -8.40
CA VAL A 74 16.32 -4.67 -7.91
C VAL A 74 17.33 -5.04 -6.83
N LEU A 75 18.61 -4.66 -6.98
CA LEU A 75 19.64 -4.88 -5.97
C LEU A 75 19.31 -4.17 -4.66
N VAL A 76 18.91 -2.89 -4.71
CA VAL A 76 18.48 -2.16 -3.51
C VAL A 76 17.30 -2.85 -2.85
N PHE A 77 16.29 -3.25 -3.63
CA PHE A 77 15.14 -3.99 -3.13
C PHE A 77 15.54 -5.31 -2.46
N LEU A 78 16.39 -6.11 -3.12
CA LEU A 78 16.87 -7.39 -2.59
C LEU A 78 17.68 -7.21 -1.31
N VAL A 79 18.56 -6.20 -1.23
CA VAL A 79 19.34 -5.92 -0.02
C VAL A 79 18.42 -5.58 1.16
N VAL A 80 17.40 -4.74 0.94
CA VAL A 80 16.44 -4.38 2.00
C VAL A 80 15.61 -5.60 2.43
N ILE A 81 15.09 -6.36 1.46
CA ILE A 81 14.21 -7.52 1.73
C ILE A 81 14.96 -8.67 2.39
N ILE A 82 16.14 -9.02 1.86
CA ILE A 82 17.01 -10.02 2.46
C ILE A 82 17.45 -9.52 3.84
N GLY A 83 17.78 -8.24 3.97
CA GLY A 83 18.04 -7.51 5.22
C GLY A 83 17.07 -7.86 6.34
N ILE A 84 15.81 -7.55 6.07
CA ILE A 84 14.72 -7.67 7.03
C ILE A 84 14.38 -9.13 7.31
N TYR A 85 14.28 -9.98 6.27
CA TYR A 85 13.83 -11.37 6.44
C TYR A 85 14.93 -12.32 6.92
N GLY A 86 16.19 -12.01 6.64
CA GLY A 86 17.32 -12.75 7.20
C GLY A 86 17.61 -12.40 8.66
N GLY A 87 16.90 -11.43 9.26
CA GLY A 87 17.05 -11.03 10.66
C GLY A 87 18.35 -10.29 10.99
N TRP A 88 19.13 -9.89 9.99
CA TRP A 88 20.42 -9.20 10.14
C TRP A 88 20.28 -7.68 10.12
N ALA A 89 19.16 -7.16 9.61
CA ALA A 89 18.85 -5.73 9.64
C ALA A 89 17.39 -5.51 10.07
N ASN A 90 17.17 -4.63 11.04
CA ASN A 90 15.83 -4.11 11.29
C ASN A 90 15.38 -3.18 10.14
N PRO A 91 14.08 -2.83 10.03
CA PRO A 91 13.58 -1.98 8.94
C PRO A 91 14.31 -0.63 8.82
N THR A 92 14.76 -0.05 9.94
CA THR A 92 15.48 1.23 9.98
C THR A 92 16.91 1.09 9.44
N GLU A 93 17.60 0.00 9.80
CA GLU A 93 18.92 -0.38 9.30
C GLU A 93 18.85 -0.72 7.81
N ALA A 94 17.84 -1.49 7.41
CA ALA A 94 17.60 -1.83 6.02
C ALA A 94 17.31 -0.58 5.17
N ALA A 95 16.51 0.36 5.67
CA ALA A 95 16.29 1.65 5.03
C ALA A 95 17.58 2.48 4.91
N SER A 96 18.43 2.48 5.94
CA SER A 96 19.73 3.18 5.93
C SER A 96 20.69 2.57 4.90
N ILE A 97 20.75 1.24 4.82
CA ILE A 97 21.53 0.52 3.81
C ILE A 97 20.99 0.84 2.41
N GLY A 98 19.66 0.80 2.22
CA GLY A 98 19.02 1.15 0.96
C GLY A 98 19.35 2.58 0.51
N ALA A 99 19.28 3.55 1.42
CA ALA A 99 19.66 4.93 1.16
C ALA A 99 21.15 5.07 0.79
N ALA A 100 22.04 4.38 1.51
CA ALA A 100 23.46 4.35 1.21
C ALA A 100 23.75 3.74 -0.17
N CYS A 101 23.12 2.61 -0.52
CA CYS A 101 23.22 1.99 -1.84
C CYS A 101 22.73 2.92 -2.95
N CYS A 102 21.60 3.59 -2.77
CA CYS A 102 21.10 4.60 -3.70
C CYS A 102 22.07 5.78 -3.85
N GLY A 103 22.67 6.25 -2.75
CA GLY A 103 23.68 7.31 -2.77
C GLY A 103 24.93 6.91 -3.55
N ILE A 104 25.47 5.72 -3.29
CA ILE A 104 26.62 5.16 -4.03
C ILE A 104 26.29 5.06 -5.52
N LEU A 105 25.10 4.53 -5.85
CA LEU A 105 24.66 4.42 -7.24
C LEU A 105 24.54 5.78 -7.93
N ALA A 106 24.01 6.79 -7.23
CA ALA A 106 23.88 8.14 -7.75
C ALA A 106 25.24 8.82 -8.00
N VAL A 107 26.24 8.52 -7.19
CA VAL A 107 27.64 8.94 -7.42
C VAL A 107 28.22 8.26 -8.65
N ILE A 108 28.12 6.93 -8.73
CA ILE A 108 28.70 6.12 -9.82
C ILE A 108 28.07 6.47 -11.18
N THR A 109 26.77 6.72 -11.20
CA THR A 109 26.04 7.10 -12.43
C THR A 109 26.25 8.56 -12.83
N GLY A 110 27.03 9.35 -12.06
CA GLY A 110 27.38 10.73 -12.38
C GLY A 110 26.24 11.74 -12.16
N GLY A 111 25.13 11.32 -11.54
CA GLY A 111 23.96 12.15 -11.30
C GLY A 111 24.02 13.00 -10.02
N MET A 112 24.92 12.69 -9.09
CA MET A 112 24.96 13.32 -7.77
C MET A 112 25.99 14.44 -7.68
N ARG A 113 25.54 15.70 -7.80
CA ARG A 113 26.29 16.91 -7.42
C ARG A 113 25.89 17.37 -6.02
N MET A 114 26.66 18.26 -5.40
CA MET A 114 26.32 18.85 -4.08
C MET A 114 24.93 19.47 -4.05
N GLU A 115 24.52 20.13 -5.13
CA GLU A 115 23.16 20.66 -5.26
C GLU A 115 22.08 19.56 -5.26
N GLY A 116 22.34 18.44 -5.91
CA GLY A 116 21.45 17.28 -5.92
C GLY A 116 21.36 16.59 -4.56
N LEU A 117 22.47 16.53 -3.82
CA LEU A 117 22.49 16.02 -2.45
C LEU A 117 21.64 16.91 -1.52
N VAL A 118 21.84 18.23 -1.55
CA VAL A 118 21.07 19.18 -0.74
C VAL A 118 19.58 19.12 -1.09
N LYS A 119 19.23 19.08 -2.39
CA LYS A 119 17.83 18.93 -2.83
C LYS A 119 17.20 17.63 -2.34
N SER A 120 17.93 16.51 -2.41
CA SER A 120 17.46 15.20 -1.92
C SER A 120 17.23 15.20 -0.40
N LEU A 121 18.17 15.78 0.36
CA LEU A 121 18.07 15.89 1.81
C LEU A 121 16.91 16.80 2.24
N LEU A 122 16.76 17.97 1.62
CA LEU A 122 15.65 18.89 1.89
C LEU A 122 14.31 18.26 1.54
N GLY A 123 14.18 17.63 0.36
CA GLY A 123 12.94 16.95 -0.02
C GLY A 123 12.58 15.81 0.95
N THR A 124 13.58 15.04 1.41
CA THR A 124 13.38 14.00 2.42
C THR A 124 12.94 14.62 3.76
N ALA A 125 13.56 15.72 4.18
CA ALA A 125 13.24 16.42 5.42
C ALA A 125 11.83 17.02 5.39
N GLU A 126 11.40 17.60 4.27
CA GLU A 126 10.05 18.15 4.06
C GLU A 126 8.99 17.05 4.16
N VAL A 127 9.15 15.95 3.43
CA VAL A 127 8.22 14.81 3.48
C VAL A 127 8.17 14.22 4.90
N THR A 128 9.32 14.09 5.55
CA THR A 128 9.39 13.58 6.94
C THR A 128 8.71 14.53 7.92
N ALA A 129 8.92 15.85 7.79
CA ALA A 129 8.29 16.85 8.64
C ALA A 129 6.76 16.86 8.50
N LEU A 130 6.25 16.75 7.27
CA LEU A 130 4.82 16.59 7.01
C LEU A 130 4.27 15.34 7.68
N ILE A 131 4.94 14.19 7.52
CA ILE A 131 4.52 12.93 8.15
C ILE A 131 4.49 13.06 9.68
N LEU A 132 5.55 13.61 10.29
CA LEU A 132 5.62 13.80 11.75
C LEU A 132 4.56 14.76 12.28
N LEU A 133 4.23 15.82 11.53
CA LEU A 133 3.18 16.76 11.91
C LEU A 133 1.80 16.08 11.93
N VAL A 134 1.49 15.27 10.91
CA VAL A 134 0.23 14.51 10.86
C VAL A 134 0.21 13.44 11.96
N LEU A 135 1.33 12.76 12.23
CA LEU A 135 1.45 11.80 13.33
C LEU A 135 1.18 12.45 14.69
N LEU A 136 1.70 13.64 14.94
CA LEU A 136 1.46 14.38 16.18
C LEU A 136 -0.04 14.72 16.34
N GLY A 137 -0.69 15.20 15.28
CA GLY A 137 -2.12 15.46 15.30
C GLY A 137 -2.96 14.18 15.51
N ALA A 138 -2.54 13.08 14.90
CA ALA A 138 -3.18 11.78 15.04
C ALA A 138 -3.03 11.21 16.45
N ASP A 139 -1.87 11.37 17.08
CA ASP A 139 -1.64 10.92 18.46
C ASP A 139 -2.43 11.73 19.48
N MET A 140 -2.54 13.06 19.26
CA MET A 140 -3.43 13.92 20.04
C MET A 140 -4.91 13.52 19.88
N LEU A 141 -5.34 13.22 18.65
CA LEU A 141 -6.70 12.71 18.39
C LEU A 141 -6.91 11.37 19.08
N ASN A 142 -6.00 10.41 18.91
CA ASN A 142 -6.06 9.08 19.51
C ASN A 142 -6.16 9.16 21.04
N SER A 143 -5.35 10.03 21.66
CA SER A 143 -5.43 10.31 23.10
C SER A 143 -6.82 10.80 23.52
N GLY A 144 -7.42 11.72 22.75
CA GLY A 144 -8.80 12.17 22.97
C GLY A 144 -9.85 11.05 22.81
N LEU A 145 -9.68 10.19 21.80
CA LEU A 145 -10.56 9.04 21.58
C LEU A 145 -10.46 8.00 22.71
N VAL A 146 -9.26 7.75 23.23
CA VAL A 146 -9.03 6.85 24.36
C VAL A 146 -9.68 7.39 25.63
N VAL A 147 -9.54 8.70 25.90
CA VAL A 147 -10.18 9.34 27.07
C VAL A 147 -11.71 9.27 26.99
N THR A 148 -12.28 9.45 25.81
CA THR A 148 -13.73 9.35 25.59
C THR A 148 -14.25 7.90 25.51
N GLN A 149 -13.35 6.92 25.49
CA GLN A 149 -13.65 5.48 25.30
C GLN A 149 -14.43 5.17 24.01
N MET A 150 -14.45 6.09 23.05
CA MET A 150 -15.25 5.97 21.84
C MET A 150 -14.95 4.68 21.03
N PRO A 151 -13.67 4.27 20.83
CA PRO A 151 -13.39 3.03 20.10
C PRO A 151 -13.85 1.78 20.84
N ALA A 152 -13.81 1.78 22.18
CA ALA A 152 -14.25 0.65 23.00
C ALA A 152 -15.78 0.51 22.98
N GLU A 153 -16.50 1.61 23.13
CA GLU A 153 -17.96 1.64 23.01
C GLU A 153 -18.43 1.24 21.61
N LEU A 154 -17.76 1.72 20.56
CA LEU A 154 -18.08 1.30 19.20
C LEU A 154 -17.88 -0.22 19.00
N ALA A 155 -16.80 -0.78 19.54
CA ALA A 155 -16.54 -2.22 19.48
C ALA A 155 -17.60 -3.03 20.25
N ASN A 156 -18.04 -2.54 21.42
CA ASN A 156 -19.11 -3.16 22.20
C ASN A 156 -20.45 -3.09 21.46
N TRP A 157 -20.81 -1.93 20.92
CA TRP A 157 -22.03 -1.75 20.12
C TRP A 157 -22.07 -2.71 18.93
N VAL A 158 -20.95 -2.85 18.20
CA VAL A 158 -20.84 -3.81 17.11
C VAL A 158 -20.99 -5.25 17.60
N LYS A 159 -20.38 -5.62 18.72
CA LYS A 159 -20.55 -6.97 19.30
C LYS A 159 -21.99 -7.24 19.71
N GLU A 160 -22.65 -6.28 20.34
CA GLU A 160 -24.03 -6.37 20.81
C GLU A 160 -25.04 -6.37 19.67
N SER A 161 -24.70 -5.77 18.52
CA SER A 161 -25.57 -5.75 17.34
C SER A 161 -25.87 -7.14 16.77
N GLY A 162 -25.09 -8.17 17.15
CA GLY A 162 -25.23 -9.53 16.64
C GLY A 162 -24.88 -9.69 15.16
N LEU A 163 -24.30 -8.66 14.54
CA LEU A 163 -23.89 -8.71 13.14
C LEU A 163 -22.76 -9.74 12.93
N PRO A 164 -22.80 -10.52 11.83
CA PRO A 164 -21.70 -11.40 11.49
C PRO A 164 -20.39 -10.60 11.30
N PRO A 165 -19.23 -11.07 11.82
CA PRO A 165 -17.95 -10.39 11.72
C PRO A 165 -17.57 -9.95 10.30
N LEU A 166 -17.90 -10.77 9.29
CA LEU A 166 -17.68 -10.45 7.89
C LEU A 166 -18.54 -9.27 7.40
N SER A 167 -19.77 -9.13 7.88
CA SER A 167 -20.62 -8.00 7.51
C SER A 167 -20.05 -6.69 8.03
N VAL A 168 -19.51 -6.71 9.25
CA VAL A 168 -18.79 -5.56 9.83
C VAL A 168 -17.53 -5.26 9.02
N MET A 169 -16.75 -6.28 8.65
CA MET A 169 -15.57 -6.10 7.82
C MET A 169 -15.93 -5.45 6.47
N PHE A 170 -16.99 -5.93 5.78
CA PHE A 170 -17.46 -5.29 4.55
C PHE A 170 -17.90 -3.85 4.76
N ALA A 171 -18.61 -3.55 5.85
CA ALA A 171 -19.00 -2.17 6.18
C ALA A 171 -17.76 -1.27 6.36
N ILE A 172 -16.75 -1.74 7.09
CA ILE A 172 -15.49 -1.03 7.28
C ILE A 172 -14.82 -0.80 5.91
N LEU A 173 -14.66 -1.83 5.08
CA LEU A 173 -14.02 -1.70 3.77
C LEU A 173 -14.78 -0.71 2.87
N LEU A 174 -16.12 -0.73 2.87
CA LEU A 174 -16.92 0.24 2.12
C LEU A 174 -16.73 1.68 2.61
N ILE A 175 -16.66 1.88 3.94
CA ILE A 175 -16.34 3.17 4.54
C ILE A 175 -14.96 3.64 4.09
N TYR A 176 -13.95 2.76 4.08
CA TYR A 176 -12.62 3.08 3.57
C TYR A 176 -12.62 3.44 2.07
N ILE A 177 -13.39 2.74 1.22
CA ILE A 177 -13.51 3.12 -0.20
C ILE A 177 -14.08 4.54 -0.32
N PHE A 178 -15.11 4.85 0.47
CA PHE A 178 -15.76 6.16 0.43
C PHE A 178 -14.87 7.29 0.97
N LEU A 179 -14.26 7.11 2.15
CA LEU A 179 -13.33 8.11 2.68
C LEU A 179 -12.11 8.28 1.79
N GLY A 180 -11.68 7.21 1.11
CA GLY A 180 -10.46 7.21 0.29
C GLY A 180 -10.64 8.03 -0.97
N CYS A 181 -11.89 8.26 -1.37
CA CYS A 181 -12.22 9.23 -2.39
C CYS A 181 -11.99 10.67 -1.93
N VAL A 182 -11.95 10.99 -0.63
CA VAL A 182 -11.87 12.39 -0.17
C VAL A 182 -10.52 12.69 0.49
N MET A 183 -9.93 11.70 1.14
CA MET A 183 -8.75 11.87 1.99
C MET A 183 -7.51 11.26 1.36
N ASP A 184 -6.36 11.89 1.60
CA ASP A 184 -5.06 11.28 1.30
C ASP A 184 -4.82 10.02 2.14
N SER A 185 -4.00 9.10 1.60
CA SER A 185 -3.69 7.81 2.21
C SER A 185 -3.18 7.89 3.64
N LEU A 186 -2.28 8.83 3.96
CA LEU A 186 -1.70 8.95 5.29
C LEU A 186 -2.71 9.51 6.28
N ALA A 187 -3.42 10.57 5.88
CA ALA A 187 -4.45 11.20 6.70
C ALA A 187 -5.59 10.22 7.02
N MET A 188 -5.99 9.41 6.03
CA MET A 188 -6.97 8.36 6.21
C MET A 188 -6.53 7.38 7.30
N ILE A 189 -5.37 6.72 7.12
CA ILE A 189 -4.89 5.70 8.06
C ILE A 189 -4.77 6.26 9.48
N LEU A 190 -4.22 7.46 9.62
CA LEU A 190 -4.00 8.10 10.91
C LEU A 190 -5.29 8.41 11.65
N LEU A 191 -6.36 8.75 10.93
CA LEU A 191 -7.65 9.07 11.52
C LEU A 191 -8.51 7.82 11.78
N THR A 192 -8.48 6.84 10.87
CA THR A 192 -9.45 5.74 10.87
C THR A 192 -8.96 4.50 11.63
N ILE A 193 -7.64 4.24 11.64
CA ILE A 193 -7.09 3.06 12.33
C ILE A 193 -7.38 3.06 13.83
N PRO A 194 -7.18 4.15 14.59
CA PRO A 194 -7.51 4.18 16.02
C PRO A 194 -8.97 3.80 16.33
N ILE A 195 -9.89 4.02 15.39
CA ILE A 195 -11.32 3.75 15.54
C ILE A 195 -11.65 2.31 15.13
N PHE A 196 -11.24 1.89 13.93
CA PHE A 196 -11.64 0.58 13.38
C PHE A 196 -10.77 -0.58 13.87
N TYR A 197 -9.52 -0.34 14.22
CA TYR A 197 -8.62 -1.39 14.68
C TYR A 197 -9.16 -2.09 15.94
N PRO A 198 -9.58 -1.40 17.02
CA PRO A 198 -10.17 -2.05 18.18
C PRO A 198 -11.44 -2.86 17.86
N VAL A 199 -12.27 -2.37 16.93
CA VAL A 199 -13.50 -3.06 16.49
C VAL A 199 -13.16 -4.39 15.83
N VAL A 200 -12.25 -4.39 14.86
CA VAL A 200 -11.83 -5.61 14.14
C VAL A 200 -11.14 -6.58 15.10
N MET A 201 -10.31 -6.08 16.00
CA MET A 201 -9.61 -6.91 16.98
C MET A 201 -10.57 -7.57 17.96
N GLY A 202 -11.67 -6.91 18.29
CA GLY A 202 -12.73 -7.43 19.15
C GLY A 202 -13.60 -8.52 18.51
N LEU A 203 -13.59 -8.65 17.18
CA LEU A 203 -14.37 -9.66 16.46
C LEU A 203 -13.58 -10.97 16.31
N ASP A 204 -14.33 -12.07 16.20
CA ASP A 204 -13.76 -13.39 15.90
C ASP A 204 -13.85 -13.68 14.40
N PHE A 205 -12.70 -13.96 13.79
CA PHE A 205 -12.58 -14.30 12.38
C PHE A 205 -11.96 -15.69 12.30
N TRP A 206 -12.80 -16.72 12.19
CA TRP A 206 -12.37 -18.13 12.06
C TRP A 206 -11.32 -18.58 13.10
N GLY A 207 -11.37 -18.05 14.34
CA GLY A 207 -10.40 -18.37 15.39
C GLY A 207 -8.98 -17.84 15.14
N MET A 208 -8.82 -16.83 14.28
CA MET A 208 -7.52 -16.22 14.00
C MET A 208 -6.89 -15.59 15.26
N SER A 209 -5.57 -15.74 15.37
CA SER A 209 -4.78 -15.09 16.43
C SER A 209 -4.85 -13.57 16.31
N GLN A 210 -4.59 -12.86 17.41
CA GLN A 210 -4.58 -11.40 17.43
C GLN A 210 -3.54 -10.81 16.46
N GLY A 211 -2.33 -11.37 16.40
CA GLY A 211 -1.31 -10.91 15.44
C GLY A 211 -1.71 -11.15 13.98
N ASP A 212 -2.29 -12.32 13.67
CA ASP A 212 -2.75 -12.63 12.32
C ASP A 212 -3.89 -11.69 11.89
N LYS A 213 -4.84 -11.42 12.79
CA LYS A 213 -5.93 -10.46 12.57
C LYS A 213 -5.40 -9.06 12.26
N SER A 214 -4.45 -8.60 13.06
CA SER A 214 -3.84 -7.28 12.92
C SER A 214 -3.11 -7.12 11.58
N ILE A 215 -2.28 -8.09 11.20
CA ILE A 215 -1.55 -8.04 9.93
C ILE A 215 -2.51 -8.12 8.74
N TRP A 216 -3.46 -9.05 8.78
CA TRP A 216 -4.45 -9.22 7.72
C TRP A 216 -5.30 -7.96 7.52
N PHE A 217 -5.80 -7.36 8.60
CA PHE A 217 -6.55 -6.11 8.55
C PHE A 217 -5.70 -4.97 8.00
N GLY A 218 -4.43 -4.86 8.40
CA GLY A 218 -3.52 -3.84 7.89
C GLY A 218 -3.36 -3.90 6.38
N ILE A 219 -3.18 -5.11 5.82
CA ILE A 219 -3.10 -5.30 4.36
C ILE A 219 -4.41 -4.93 3.67
N LEU A 220 -5.56 -5.35 4.22
CA LEU A 220 -6.87 -5.00 3.67
C LEU A 220 -7.10 -3.49 3.68
N ALA A 221 -6.90 -2.83 4.83
CA ALA A 221 -7.07 -1.40 4.99
C ALA A 221 -6.18 -0.64 4.00
N LEU A 222 -4.90 -1.01 3.90
CA LEU A 222 -3.95 -0.43 2.96
C LEU A 222 -4.38 -0.59 1.51
N MET A 223 -4.87 -1.76 1.12
CA MET A 223 -5.36 -1.98 -0.24
C MET A 223 -6.55 -1.08 -0.57
N VAL A 224 -7.47 -0.93 0.37
CA VAL A 224 -8.65 -0.08 0.15
C VAL A 224 -8.28 1.39 0.08
N VAL A 225 -7.35 1.83 0.92
CA VAL A 225 -6.82 3.20 0.89
C VAL A 225 -6.25 3.51 -0.50
N GLU A 226 -5.45 2.60 -1.05
CA GLU A 226 -4.81 2.76 -2.37
C GLU A 226 -5.85 2.81 -3.50
N ILE A 227 -6.92 2.01 -3.40
CA ILE A 227 -8.05 2.07 -4.34
C ILE A 227 -8.77 3.42 -4.22
N GLY A 228 -8.95 3.94 -3.01
CA GLY A 228 -9.59 5.24 -2.78
C GLY A 228 -8.95 6.37 -3.60
N LEU A 229 -7.61 6.37 -3.68
CA LEU A 229 -6.84 7.36 -4.43
C LEU A 229 -6.99 7.26 -5.96
N VAL A 230 -7.56 6.17 -6.48
CA VAL A 230 -7.82 5.96 -7.91
C VAL A 230 -9.31 5.81 -8.23
N HIS A 231 -10.17 5.74 -7.22
CA HIS A 231 -11.62 5.58 -7.39
C HIS A 231 -12.32 6.95 -7.59
N PRO A 232 -13.29 7.07 -8.53
CA PRO A 232 -14.10 8.28 -8.68
C PRO A 232 -14.90 8.61 -7.39
N PRO A 233 -15.16 9.87 -7.01
CA PRO A 233 -15.17 11.08 -7.85
C PRO A 233 -13.89 11.93 -7.83
N VAL A 234 -13.01 11.79 -6.83
CA VAL A 234 -11.82 12.63 -6.67
C VAL A 234 -10.54 11.94 -7.11
N GLY A 235 -10.45 10.60 -7.07
CA GLY A 235 -9.29 9.77 -7.45
C GLY A 235 -8.00 10.55 -7.68
N MET A 236 -7.38 11.07 -6.61
CA MET A 236 -6.35 12.12 -6.68
C MET A 236 -5.20 11.75 -7.63
N ASN A 237 -4.81 10.48 -7.66
CA ASN A 237 -3.77 9.99 -8.57
C ASN A 237 -4.18 10.10 -10.04
N ILE A 238 -5.45 9.86 -10.35
CA ILE A 238 -6.00 10.03 -11.70
C ILE A 238 -6.01 11.50 -12.11
N TYR A 239 -6.39 12.42 -11.21
CA TYR A 239 -6.37 13.85 -11.52
C TYR A 239 -4.95 14.36 -11.80
N ILE A 240 -3.96 13.90 -11.01
CA ILE A 240 -2.56 14.25 -11.23
C ILE A 240 -2.10 13.77 -12.61
N ILE A 241 -2.37 12.52 -12.97
CA ILE A 241 -1.99 11.99 -14.29
C ILE A 241 -2.76 12.67 -15.43
N ASN A 242 -4.06 12.93 -15.27
CA ASN A 242 -4.88 13.62 -16.26
C ASN A 242 -4.41 15.07 -16.47
N SER A 243 -3.82 15.72 -15.46
CA SER A 243 -3.25 17.06 -15.60
C SER A 243 -2.06 17.11 -16.56
N LEU A 244 -1.37 15.99 -16.77
CA LEU A 244 -0.29 15.82 -17.73
C LEU A 244 -0.82 15.54 -19.15
N ALA A 245 -1.94 14.82 -19.25
CA ALA A 245 -2.62 14.49 -20.51
C ALA A 245 -3.79 15.46 -20.77
N LYS A 246 -3.46 16.73 -21.04
CA LYS A 246 -4.44 17.82 -21.24
C LYS A 246 -5.46 17.56 -22.34
N ASP A 247 -5.14 16.69 -23.29
CA ASP A 247 -5.97 16.36 -24.46
C ASP A 247 -7.01 15.25 -24.17
N VAL A 248 -6.99 14.64 -22.98
CA VAL A 248 -7.89 13.55 -22.59
C VAL A 248 -8.92 14.05 -21.55
N PRO A 249 -10.23 13.94 -21.83
CA PRO A 249 -11.25 14.25 -20.84
C PRO A 249 -11.13 13.32 -19.63
N LEU A 250 -11.21 13.88 -18.41
CA LEU A 250 -11.12 13.13 -17.15
C LEU A 250 -12.08 11.92 -17.08
N LYS A 251 -13.27 12.04 -17.69
CA LYS A 251 -14.25 10.96 -17.78
C LYS A 251 -13.72 9.74 -18.53
N GLU A 252 -12.92 9.94 -19.58
CA GLU A 252 -12.30 8.84 -20.34
C GLU A 252 -11.21 8.16 -19.53
N THR A 253 -10.40 8.94 -18.80
CA THR A 253 -9.39 8.42 -17.90
C THR A 253 -10.01 7.56 -16.80
N PHE A 254 -11.10 8.01 -16.17
CA PHE A 254 -11.84 7.21 -15.19
C PHE A 254 -12.42 5.93 -15.78
N LYS A 255 -12.99 6.00 -17.00
CA LYS A 255 -13.50 4.81 -17.70
C LYS A 255 -12.37 3.81 -18.00
N GLY A 256 -11.18 4.30 -18.32
CA GLY A 256 -9.98 3.49 -18.57
C GLY A 256 -9.45 2.78 -17.32
N VAL A 257 -9.60 3.39 -16.14
CA VAL A 257 -9.15 2.79 -14.86
C VAL A 257 -10.17 1.78 -14.30
N MET A 258 -11.43 1.86 -14.72
CA MET A 258 -12.51 1.02 -14.19
C MET A 258 -12.24 -0.51 -14.24
N PRO A 259 -11.67 -1.09 -15.32
CA PRO A 259 -11.29 -2.50 -15.33
C PRO A 259 -10.24 -2.88 -14.28
N PHE A 260 -9.32 -1.96 -13.96
CA PHE A 260 -8.30 -2.18 -12.93
C PHE A 260 -8.93 -2.14 -11.53
N LEU A 261 -9.86 -1.22 -11.28
CA LEU A 261 -10.62 -1.18 -10.02
C LEU A 261 -11.45 -2.45 -9.80
N VAL A 262 -11.99 -3.05 -10.86
CA VAL A 262 -12.67 -4.34 -10.76
C VAL A 262 -11.69 -5.45 -10.36
N SER A 263 -10.50 -5.48 -10.96
CA SER A 263 -9.44 -6.41 -10.56
C SER A 263 -9.05 -6.23 -9.10
N ASP A 264 -8.97 -4.99 -8.62
CA ASP A 264 -8.66 -4.69 -7.23
C ASP A 264 -9.78 -5.08 -6.26
N LEU A 265 -11.03 -4.86 -6.63
CA LEU A 265 -12.18 -5.30 -5.84
C LEU A 265 -12.21 -6.83 -5.72
N LEU A 266 -12.01 -7.54 -6.83
CA LEU A 266 -11.92 -9.01 -6.84
C LEU A 266 -10.76 -9.50 -5.95
N ARG A 267 -9.62 -8.81 -6.00
CA ARG A 267 -8.48 -9.09 -5.13
C ARG A 267 -8.80 -8.86 -3.65
N ILE A 268 -9.50 -7.78 -3.29
CA ILE A 268 -9.96 -7.56 -1.91
C ILE A 268 -10.90 -8.67 -1.48
N LEU A 269 -11.91 -9.01 -2.28
CA LEU A 269 -12.84 -10.08 -1.96
C LEU A 269 -12.10 -11.40 -1.72
N LEU A 270 -11.13 -11.71 -2.58
CA LEU A 270 -10.28 -12.88 -2.41
C LEU A 270 -9.53 -12.86 -1.08
N LEU A 271 -8.90 -11.75 -0.69
CA LEU A 271 -8.16 -11.67 0.58
C LEU A 271 -9.05 -11.62 1.82
N VAL A 272 -10.28 -11.10 1.69
CA VAL A 272 -11.27 -11.10 2.77
C VAL A 272 -11.73 -12.52 3.08
N PHE A 273 -12.05 -13.32 2.06
CA PHE A 273 -12.51 -14.70 2.25
C PHE A 273 -11.35 -15.69 2.48
N PHE A 274 -10.16 -15.39 1.99
CA PHE A 274 -8.99 -16.25 2.09
C PHE A 274 -7.81 -15.52 2.76
N PRO A 275 -7.88 -15.25 4.08
CA PRO A 275 -6.82 -14.57 4.84
C PRO A 275 -5.47 -15.32 4.78
N ILE A 276 -5.52 -16.63 4.52
CA ILE A 276 -4.35 -17.49 4.32
C ILE A 276 -3.42 -16.91 3.25
N ILE A 277 -3.94 -16.29 2.19
CA ILE A 277 -3.13 -15.73 1.10
C ILE A 277 -2.19 -14.63 1.63
N THR A 278 -2.72 -13.77 2.49
CA THR A 278 -1.95 -12.70 3.13
C THR A 278 -1.00 -13.25 4.20
N LEU A 279 -1.45 -14.24 4.97
CA LEU A 279 -0.72 -14.76 6.12
C LEU A 279 0.28 -15.87 5.77
N TYR A 280 0.24 -16.44 4.57
CA TYR A 280 1.04 -17.60 4.19
C TYR A 280 2.53 -17.39 4.40
N LEU A 281 3.09 -16.29 3.86
CA LEU A 281 4.50 -15.98 4.03
C LEU A 281 4.84 -15.65 5.48
N VAL A 282 3.95 -14.96 6.19
CA VAL A 282 4.15 -14.60 7.60
C VAL A 282 4.22 -15.85 8.47
N ARG A 283 3.33 -16.82 8.28
CA ARG A 283 3.33 -18.09 9.03
C ARG A 283 4.52 -18.99 8.68
N THR A 284 5.04 -18.88 7.46
CA THR A 284 6.13 -19.75 6.98
C THR A 284 7.51 -19.21 7.38
N PHE A 285 7.69 -17.89 7.36
CA PHE A 285 9.00 -17.24 7.55
C PHE A 285 9.06 -16.26 8.73
N GLY A 286 7.94 -15.92 9.35
CA GLY A 286 7.83 -14.88 10.39
C GLY A 286 8.04 -15.36 11.83
N ASN A 287 8.92 -16.36 12.03
CA ASN A 287 9.36 -16.77 13.36
C ASN A 287 9.92 -15.58 14.16
#